data_AF-A0A1A8DDS9-F1
#
_entry.id   AF-A0A1A8DDS9-F1
#
_cell.length_a   1.000
_cell.length_b   1.000
_cell.length_c   1.000
_cell.angle_alpha   90.00
_cell.angle_beta   90.00
_cell.angle_gamma   90.00
#
_symmetry.space_group_name_H-M   'P 1'
#
loop_
_entity.id
_entity.type
_entity.pdbx_description
1 polymer ?
#
loop_
_entity_poly.entity_id
_entity_poly.type
_entity_poly.pdbx_seq_one_letter_code
_entity_poly.pdbx_strand_id
1 'polypeptide(L)'
;LVRGASLCPPGPHAFLLVVAVGMFTDVDRARIEEHVNLFGEHVWRHTIVVFTWAEVLRKISIERYIRREGKELQWVLEKCKNRYFVINNSIFGEHPQVGRLIEKVERLVVKEG
;
A
#
# COMPACT_ATOMS: atom_id res chain seq x y z
N LEU A 1 -13.82 -5.04 4.67
CA LEU A 1 -13.35 -4.77 3.29
C LEU A 1 -14.38 -5.16 2.22
N VAL A 2 -14.98 -6.34 2.28
CA VAL A 2 -15.91 -6.85 1.24
C VAL A 2 -17.05 -5.88 0.90
N ARG A 3 -17.70 -5.27 1.89
CA ARG A 3 -18.74 -4.24 1.68
C ARG A 3 -18.21 -3.01 0.91
N GLY A 4 -16.95 -2.63 1.12
CA GLY A 4 -16.34 -1.51 0.39
C GLY A 4 -16.19 -1.82 -1.10
N ALA A 5 -15.72 -3.02 -1.43
CA ALA A 5 -15.57 -3.44 -2.82
C ALA A 5 -16.92 -3.53 -3.56
N SER A 6 -18.01 -3.95 -2.88
CA SER A 6 -19.35 -3.96 -3.48
C SER A 6 -19.88 -2.56 -3.84
N LEU A 7 -19.29 -1.49 -3.31
CA LEU A 7 -19.64 -0.11 -3.66
C LEU A 7 -18.89 0.39 -4.91
N CYS A 8 -18.05 -0.44 -5.54
CA CYS A 8 -17.25 -0.08 -6.69
C CYS A 8 -17.55 -0.96 -7.91
N PRO A 9 -18.77 -0.96 -8.50
CA PRO A 9 -19.05 -1.74 -9.71
C PRO A 9 -18.21 -1.23 -10.91
N PRO A 10 -17.65 -2.11 -11.76
CA PRO A 10 -17.70 -3.59 -11.74
C PRO A 10 -16.74 -4.23 -10.72
N GLY A 11 -15.74 -3.49 -10.25
CA GLY A 11 -14.82 -3.83 -9.18
C GLY A 11 -13.84 -2.66 -8.95
N PRO A 12 -13.09 -2.65 -7.83
CA PRO A 12 -12.04 -1.65 -7.63
C PRO A 12 -10.87 -1.86 -8.61
N HIS A 13 -10.34 -0.77 -9.16
CA HIS A 13 -9.17 -0.78 -10.04
C HIS A 13 -7.86 -1.17 -9.32
N ALA A 14 -7.74 -0.74 -8.06
CA ALA A 14 -6.60 -1.00 -7.21
C ALA A 14 -7.01 -0.98 -5.74
N PHE A 15 -6.23 -1.67 -4.91
CA PHE A 15 -6.33 -1.64 -3.46
C PHE A 15 -5.15 -0.87 -2.89
N LEU A 16 -5.41 0.07 -1.99
CA LEU A 16 -4.37 0.82 -1.30
C LEU A 16 -4.25 0.28 0.12
N LEU A 17 -3.13 -0.38 0.42
CA LEU A 17 -2.83 -0.92 1.73
C LEU A 17 -2.03 0.11 2.53
N VAL A 18 -2.70 0.84 3.42
CA VAL A 18 -2.08 1.94 4.18
C VAL A 18 -1.31 1.37 5.38
N VAL A 19 -0.03 1.71 5.47
CA VAL A 19 0.88 1.30 6.55
C VAL A 19 1.53 2.53 7.15
N ALA A 20 1.42 2.71 8.47
CA ALA A 20 2.14 3.75 9.18
C ALA A 20 3.58 3.30 9.43
N VAL A 21 4.54 4.16 9.10
CA VAL A 21 5.96 3.88 9.37
C VAL A 21 6.19 3.70 10.87
N GLY A 22 6.94 2.64 11.22
CA GLY A 22 7.39 2.36 12.59
C GLY A 22 6.37 1.65 13.49
N MET A 23 5.21 1.27 12.95
CA MET A 23 4.15 0.61 13.74
C MET A 23 3.68 -0.74 13.15
N PHE A 24 4.41 -1.32 12.20
CA PHE A 24 3.99 -2.57 11.55
C PHE A 24 4.35 -3.80 12.38
N THR A 25 3.35 -4.61 12.71
CA THR A 25 3.48 -5.80 13.57
C THR A 25 3.09 -7.09 12.85
N ASP A 26 3.36 -8.23 13.51
CA ASP A 26 2.89 -9.55 13.09
C ASP A 26 1.36 -9.65 13.08
N VAL A 27 0.70 -9.00 14.06
CA VAL A 27 -0.76 -8.89 14.12
C VAL A 27 -1.30 -8.14 12.90
N ASP A 28 -0.63 -7.05 12.48
CA ASP A 28 -1.02 -6.32 11.27
C ASP A 28 -0.88 -7.21 10.04
N ARG A 29 0.24 -7.93 9.89
CA ARG A 29 0.43 -8.86 8.78
C ARG A 29 -0.66 -9.93 8.72
N ALA A 30 -0.97 -10.57 9.85
CA ALA A 30 -2.01 -11.60 9.92
C ALA A 30 -3.39 -11.05 9.54
N ARG A 31 -3.73 -9.84 10.02
CA ARG A 31 -4.99 -9.17 9.65
C ARG A 31 -5.05 -8.83 8.17
N ILE A 32 -3.96 -8.33 7.60
CA ILE A 32 -3.89 -8.00 6.17
C ILE A 32 -4.07 -9.28 5.36
N GLU A 33 -3.36 -10.35 5.69
CA GLU A 33 -3.49 -11.66 5.04
C GLU A 33 -4.94 -12.16 5.07
N GLU A 34 -5.58 -12.17 6.23
CA GLU A 34 -6.98 -12.58 6.39
C GLU A 34 -7.93 -11.75 5.53
N HIS A 35 -7.85 -10.42 5.61
CA HIS A 35 -8.85 -9.54 5.02
C HIS A 35 -8.65 -9.33 3.52
N VAL A 36 -7.40 -9.28 3.06
CA VAL A 36 -7.08 -9.09 1.64
C VAL A 36 -7.37 -10.39 0.88
N ASN A 37 -7.06 -11.56 1.45
CA ASN A 37 -7.35 -12.85 0.81
C ASN A 37 -8.84 -13.14 0.60
N LEU A 38 -9.76 -12.41 1.25
CA LEU A 38 -11.20 -12.47 0.95
C LEU A 38 -11.54 -12.11 -0.50
N PHE A 39 -10.67 -11.37 -1.18
CA PHE A 39 -10.80 -11.04 -2.61
C PHE A 39 -10.08 -12.03 -3.54
N GLY A 40 -9.52 -13.11 -2.99
CA GLY A 40 -8.71 -14.10 -3.69
C GLY A 40 -7.27 -13.66 -3.91
N GLU A 41 -6.36 -14.61 -4.17
CA GLU A 41 -4.91 -14.35 -4.32
C GLU A 41 -4.56 -13.34 -5.43
N HIS A 42 -5.44 -13.14 -6.42
CA HIS A 42 -5.22 -12.18 -7.50
C HIS A 42 -5.24 -10.72 -7.02
N VAL A 43 -5.89 -10.43 -5.89
CA VAL A 43 -5.98 -9.07 -5.34
C VAL A 43 -4.61 -8.44 -5.11
N TRP A 44 -3.62 -9.25 -4.68
CA TRP A 44 -2.25 -8.80 -4.42
C TRP A 44 -1.60 -8.21 -5.68
N ARG A 45 -2.03 -8.65 -6.87
CA ARG A 45 -1.60 -8.08 -8.15
C ARG A 45 -2.12 -6.66 -8.36
N HIS A 46 -3.21 -6.27 -7.73
CA HIS A 46 -3.81 -4.93 -7.79
C HIS A 46 -3.59 -4.10 -6.52
N THR A 47 -2.73 -4.55 -5.59
CA THR A 47 -2.46 -3.85 -4.33
C THR A 47 -1.18 -3.01 -4.39
N ILE A 48 -1.24 -1.78 -3.86
CA ILE A 48 -0.10 -0.89 -3.62
C ILE A 48 -0.01 -0.62 -2.12
N VAL A 49 1.17 -0.80 -1.53
CA VAL A 49 1.44 -0.40 -0.14
C VAL A 49 1.62 1.12 -0.08
N VAL A 50 0.86 1.81 0.75
CA VAL A 50 0.96 3.26 0.93
C VAL A 50 1.53 3.54 2.31
N PHE A 51 2.80 3.95 2.35
CA PHE A 51 3.44 4.38 3.59
C PHE A 51 2.97 5.77 3.98
N THR A 52 2.53 5.90 5.22
CA THR A 52 2.18 7.17 5.87
C THR A 52 3.12 7.44 7.02
N TRP A 53 3.11 8.68 7.51
CA TRP A 53 4.00 9.14 8.59
C TRP A 53 5.48 9.02 8.25
N ALA A 54 5.84 9.08 6.96
CA ALA A 54 7.23 8.96 6.53
C ALA A 54 8.12 10.12 7.03
N GLU A 55 7.53 11.23 7.47
CA GLU A 55 8.22 12.32 8.16
C GLU A 55 8.97 11.85 9.42
N VAL A 56 8.52 10.77 10.08
CA VAL A 56 9.22 10.22 11.26
C VAL A 56 10.58 9.62 10.89
N LEU A 57 10.82 9.29 9.62
CA LEU A 57 12.09 8.77 9.14
C LEU A 57 13.20 9.84 9.12
N ARG A 58 12.84 11.14 9.16
CA ARG A 58 13.78 12.27 9.13
C ARG A 58 14.77 12.19 7.94
N LYS A 59 15.98 11.68 8.19
CA LYS A 59 17.07 11.53 7.18
C LYS A 59 17.18 10.11 6.63
N ILE A 60 16.32 9.19 7.07
CA ILE A 60 16.29 7.80 6.62
C ILE A 60 15.36 7.74 5.41
N SER A 61 15.83 7.16 4.30
CA SER A 61 14.96 6.93 3.14
C SER A 61 13.99 5.79 3.41
N ILE A 62 12.84 5.77 2.71
CA ILE A 62 11.87 4.67 2.84
C ILE A 62 12.49 3.32 2.47
N GLU A 63 13.39 3.27 1.49
CA GLU A 63 14.09 2.05 1.08
C GLU A 63 15.00 1.53 2.20
N ARG A 64 15.68 2.44 2.91
CA ARG A 64 16.52 2.07 4.05
C ARG A 64 15.68 1.62 5.24
N TYR A 65 14.51 2.23 5.44
CA TYR A 65 13.53 1.79 6.43
C TYR A 65 13.05 0.37 6.12
N ILE A 66 12.52 0.15 4.91
CA ILE A 66 12.05 -1.16 4.44
C ILE A 66 13.12 -2.22 4.66
N ARG A 67 14.36 -2.00 4.22
CA ARG A 67 15.46 -2.97 4.37
C ARG A 67 15.76 -3.35 5.83
N ARG A 68 15.47 -2.47 6.79
CA ARG A 68 15.70 -2.71 8.22
C ARG A 68 14.51 -3.36 8.92
N GLU A 69 13.34 -3.30 8.31
CA GLU A 69 12.12 -3.83 8.88
C GLU A 69 12.05 -5.35 8.84
N GLY A 70 11.21 -5.90 9.72
CA GLY A 70 11.07 -7.33 9.92
C GLY A 70 10.48 -8.08 8.72
N LYS A 71 10.60 -9.41 8.77
CA LYS A 71 10.09 -10.33 7.74
C LYS A 71 8.61 -10.15 7.41
N GLU A 72 7.83 -9.60 8.34
CA GLU A 72 6.38 -9.39 8.14
C GLU A 72 6.09 -8.27 7.15
N LEU A 73 6.81 -7.13 7.24
CA LEU A 73 6.67 -6.07 6.25
C LEU A 73 7.21 -6.51 4.89
N GLN A 74 8.33 -7.24 4.89
CA GLN A 74 8.90 -7.81 3.66
C GLN A 74 7.90 -8.72 2.94
N TRP A 75 7.25 -9.62 3.68
CA TRP A 75 6.24 -10.52 3.13
C TRP A 75 5.10 -9.78 2.42
N VAL A 76 4.58 -8.70 3.04
CA VAL A 76 3.52 -7.88 2.43
C VAL A 76 4.01 -7.18 1.17
N LEU A 77 5.23 -6.61 1.19
CA LEU A 77 5.82 -5.94 0.03
C LEU A 77 6.06 -6.92 -1.12
N GLU A 78 6.56 -8.13 -0.83
CA GLU A 78 6.77 -9.20 -1.81
C GLU A 78 5.46 -9.64 -2.46
N LYS A 79 4.40 -9.89 -1.67
CA LYS A 79 3.04 -10.16 -2.17
C LYS A 79 2.57 -9.04 -3.11
N CYS A 80 2.88 -7.79 -2.79
CA CYS A 80 2.56 -6.62 -3.60
C CYS A 80 3.56 -6.34 -4.74
N LYS A 81 4.45 -7.29 -5.10
CA LYS A 81 5.51 -7.13 -6.13
C LYS A 81 6.40 -5.89 -5.90
N ASN A 82 6.70 -5.57 -4.64
CA ASN A 82 7.45 -4.39 -4.20
C ASN A 82 6.84 -3.05 -4.64
N ARG A 83 5.52 -3.01 -4.89
CA ARG A 83 4.82 -1.76 -5.22
C ARG A 83 4.44 -1.02 -3.96
N TYR A 84 5.11 0.09 -3.73
CA TYR A 84 4.73 1.03 -2.68
C TYR A 84 4.71 2.48 -3.16
N PHE A 85 4.08 3.33 -2.37
CA PHE A 85 4.05 4.78 -2.49
C PHE A 85 4.20 5.40 -1.11
N VAL A 86 4.75 6.62 -1.03
CA VAL A 86 4.93 7.33 0.23
C VAL A 86 4.10 8.61 0.21
N ILE A 87 3.24 8.77 1.21
CA ILE A 87 2.44 9.98 1.42
C ILE A 87 2.99 10.72 2.65
N ASN A 88 3.09 12.04 2.50
CA ASN A 88 3.31 12.94 3.63
C ASN A 88 1.98 13.62 3.99
N ASN A 89 1.41 13.21 5.13
CA ASN A 89 0.12 13.68 5.61
C ASN A 89 0.18 15.10 6.21
N SER A 90 1.38 15.65 6.41
CA SER A 90 1.58 17.01 6.90
C SER A 90 1.50 18.07 5.79
N ILE A 91 1.39 17.64 4.52
CA ILE A 91 1.27 18.55 3.38
C ILE A 91 -0.20 18.72 3.01
N PHE A 92 -0.69 19.95 3.14
CA PHE A 92 -2.06 20.35 2.79
C PHE A 92 -2.10 21.14 1.48
N GLY A 93 -3.27 21.15 0.83
CA GLY A 93 -3.49 21.84 -0.43
C GLY A 93 -3.13 21.00 -1.67
N GLU A 94 -3.12 21.64 -2.83
CA GLU A 94 -2.70 20.99 -4.07
C GLU A 94 -1.24 20.58 -3.99
N HIS A 95 -1.02 19.27 -3.90
CA HIS A 95 0.32 18.70 -3.84
C HIS A 95 0.47 17.57 -4.86
N PRO A 96 1.62 17.48 -5.58
CA PRO A 96 1.83 16.47 -6.61
C PRO A 96 1.75 15.01 -6.11
N GLN A 97 1.70 14.76 -4.80
CA GLN A 97 1.62 13.40 -4.26
C GLN A 97 0.36 12.65 -4.70
N VAL A 98 -0.79 13.33 -4.76
CA VAL A 98 -2.04 12.68 -5.19
C VAL A 98 -1.98 12.35 -6.67
N GLY A 99 -1.55 13.29 -7.51
CA GLY A 99 -1.35 13.05 -8.95
C GLY A 99 -0.38 11.89 -9.22
N ARG A 100 0.77 11.86 -8.54
CA ARG A 100 1.74 10.75 -8.68
C ARG A 100 1.21 9.40 -8.18
N LEU A 101 0.35 9.39 -7.15
CA LEU A 101 -0.30 8.17 -6.71
C LEU A 101 -1.31 7.68 -7.76
N ILE A 102 -2.09 8.58 -8.34
CA ILE A 102 -3.04 8.27 -9.42
C ILE A 102 -2.29 7.71 -10.64
N GLU A 103 -1.22 8.36 -11.10
CA GLU A 103 -0.39 7.84 -12.20
C GLU A 103 0.15 6.43 -11.90
N LYS A 104 0.51 6.16 -10.64
CA LYS A 104 0.98 4.83 -10.23
C LYS A 104 -0.14 3.79 -10.29
N VAL A 105 -1.37 4.17 -9.92
CA VAL A 105 -2.57 3.33 -10.04
C VAL A 105 -2.90 3.08 -11.51
N GLU A 106 -2.87 4.10 -12.37
CA GLU A 106 -3.13 3.93 -13.81
C GLU A 106 -2.12 2.97 -14.45
N ARG A 107 -0.83 3.13 -14.15
CA ARG A 107 0.22 2.20 -14.63
C ARG A 107 0.02 0.77 -14.12
N LEU A 108 -0.49 0.62 -12.90
CA LEU A 108 -0.82 -0.70 -12.34
C LEU A 108 -1.97 -1.35 -13.12
N VAL A 109 -3.03 -0.60 -13.37
CA VAL A 109 -4.22 -1.07 -14.10
C VAL A 109 -3.86 -1.47 -15.53
N VAL A 110 -3.04 -0.68 -16.22
CA VAL A 110 -2.57 -1.02 -17.58
C VAL A 110 -1.72 -2.30 -17.60
N LYS A 111 -0.98 -2.60 -16.52
CA LYS A 111 -0.07 -3.75 -16.46
C LYS A 111 -0.76 -5.05 -16.05
N GLU A 112 -1.75 -4.99 -15.16
CA GLU A 112 -2.39 -6.17 -14.56
C GLU A 112 -3.86 -6.34 -14.98
N GLY A 113 -4.40 -5.40 -15.77
CA GLY A 113 -5.74 -5.48 -16.37
C GLY A 113 -5.83 -6.40 -17.58
#